data_AF-A0A5A9XPD9-F1
#
_entry.id   AF-A0A5A9XPD9-F1
#
_cell.length_a   1.000
_cell.length_b   1.000
_cell.length_c   1.000
_cell.angle_alpha   90.00
_cell.angle_beta   90.00
_cell.angle_gamma   90.00
#
_symmetry.space_group_name_H-M   'P 1'
#
loop_
_entity.id
_entity.type
_entity.pdbx_description
1 polymer ?
#
loop_
_entity_poly.entity_id
_entity_poly.type
_entity_poly.pdbx_seq_one_letter_code
_entity_poly.pdbx_strand_id
1 'polypeptide(L)'
;MKKFTVVLAAVLALSVPMLSQAHEHDDHASMDMTHETMHNHQDDQCAKECDMLLKECAREVDTIQQRIQRIQTEIRDKGATVYNREELQILNKKLKETNELVRSLQKPGH
;
A
#
# COMPACT_ATOMS: atom_id res chain seq x y z
N MET A 1 -43.42 -3.43 -20.00
CA MET A 1 -43.70 -3.84 -18.61
C MET A 1 -43.59 -5.36 -18.51
N LYS A 2 -42.60 -5.88 -17.79
CA LYS A 2 -42.64 -7.25 -17.25
C LYS A 2 -41.69 -7.30 -16.06
N LYS A 3 -42.30 -7.20 -14.89
CA LYS A 3 -41.66 -7.19 -13.57
C LYS A 3 -41.41 -8.66 -13.24
N PHE A 4 -40.16 -9.06 -13.05
CA PHE A 4 -39.83 -10.37 -12.54
C PHE A 4 -39.59 -10.25 -11.03
N THR A 5 -40.49 -10.87 -10.29
CA THR A 5 -40.57 -10.85 -8.84
C THR A 5 -39.85 -12.08 -8.29
N VAL A 6 -38.88 -11.83 -7.40
CA VAL A 6 -38.50 -12.59 -6.18
C VAL A 6 -38.41 -14.12 -6.24
N VAL A 7 -37.24 -14.65 -5.89
CA VAL A 7 -37.14 -15.77 -4.94
C VAL A 7 -36.02 -15.53 -3.94
N LEU A 8 -36.42 -15.51 -2.68
CA LEU A 8 -35.64 -15.48 -1.45
C LEU A 8 -35.02 -16.87 -1.23
N ALA A 9 -33.71 -16.96 -0.96
CA ALA A 9 -33.09 -18.19 -0.46
C ALA A 9 -32.28 -17.85 0.79
N ALA A 10 -32.87 -18.15 1.95
CA ALA A 10 -32.23 -18.08 3.25
C ALA A 10 -31.15 -19.16 3.34
N VAL A 11 -29.89 -18.75 3.55
CA VAL A 11 -28.80 -19.69 3.85
C VAL A 11 -28.84 -19.97 5.35
N LEU A 12 -29.19 -21.22 5.66
CA LEU A 12 -29.31 -21.79 6.99
C LEU A 12 -27.96 -21.77 7.70
N ALA A 13 -27.96 -21.22 8.92
CA ALA A 13 -26.88 -21.30 9.87
C ALA A 13 -26.53 -22.77 10.18
N LEU A 14 -25.33 -23.19 9.81
CA LEU A 14 -24.77 -24.45 10.26
C LEU A 14 -24.20 -24.25 11.67
N SER A 15 -24.96 -24.79 12.62
CA SER A 15 -24.57 -25.11 13.98
C SER A 15 -23.20 -25.81 14.04
N VAL A 16 -22.27 -25.25 14.81
CA VAL A 16 -21.04 -25.94 15.22
C VAL A 16 -21.28 -26.52 16.62
N PRO A 17 -21.27 -27.85 16.83
CA PRO A 17 -21.22 -28.41 18.16
C PRO A 17 -19.77 -28.72 18.57
N MET A 18 -19.46 -28.37 19.82
CA MET A 18 -18.49 -29.04 20.72
C MET A 18 -16.99 -28.85 20.39
N LEU A 19 -16.07 -28.77 21.34
CA LEU A 19 -15.99 -29.47 22.62
C LEU A 19 -15.06 -28.67 23.56
N SER A 20 -15.44 -28.62 24.84
CA SER A 20 -14.53 -28.29 25.95
C SER A 20 -13.40 -29.32 26.04
N GLN A 21 -12.16 -28.87 26.19
CA GLN A 21 -11.13 -29.68 26.84
C GLN A 21 -10.21 -28.76 27.66
N ALA A 22 -10.47 -28.76 28.96
CA ALA A 22 -9.45 -28.44 29.95
C ALA A 22 -8.33 -29.47 29.79
N HIS A 23 -7.12 -29.00 29.50
CA HIS A 23 -5.90 -29.78 29.56
C HIS A 23 -5.01 -29.08 30.60
N GLU A 24 -5.15 -29.50 31.84
CA GLU A 24 -4.05 -29.42 32.80
C GLU A 24 -3.08 -30.55 32.42
N HIS A 25 -1.87 -30.20 32.01
CA HIS A 25 -0.76 -31.13 31.89
C HIS A 25 0.50 -30.41 32.35
N ASP A 26 0.73 -30.47 33.66
CA ASP A 26 2.07 -30.48 34.22
C ASP A 26 2.77 -31.71 33.64
N ASP A 27 3.81 -31.50 32.83
CA ASP A 27 4.95 -32.41 32.72
C ASP A 27 6.12 -31.65 32.08
N HIS A 28 7.15 -31.47 32.89
CA HIS A 28 8.45 -30.93 32.52
C HIS A 28 9.08 -31.76 31.38
N ALA A 29 8.91 -31.29 30.14
CA ALA A 29 9.83 -31.60 29.05
C ALA A 29 10.60 -30.32 28.73
N SER A 30 11.88 -30.28 29.14
CA SER A 30 12.81 -29.23 28.74
C SER A 30 12.99 -29.25 27.22
N MET A 31 12.18 -28.46 26.51
CA MET A 31 12.51 -28.05 25.17
C MET A 31 13.53 -26.92 25.27
N ASP A 32 14.81 -27.30 25.26
CA ASP A 32 15.90 -26.40 24.88
C ASP A 32 15.75 -26.07 23.39
N MET A 33 14.76 -25.22 23.09
CA MET A 33 14.65 -24.54 21.82
C MET A 33 15.72 -23.46 21.84
N THR A 34 16.89 -23.80 21.30
CA THR A 34 17.96 -22.85 21.01
C THR A 34 17.37 -21.56 20.43
N HIS A 35 17.39 -20.51 21.24
CA HIS A 35 16.92 -19.16 20.91
C HIS A 35 17.66 -18.55 19.71
N GLU A 36 18.72 -19.20 19.22
CA GLU A 36 19.56 -18.78 18.10
C GLU A 36 18.96 -19.06 16.72
N THR A 37 18.12 -20.09 16.59
CA THR A 37 17.61 -20.54 15.27
C THR A 37 16.33 -19.81 14.83
N MET A 38 15.64 -19.12 15.75
CA MET A 38 14.44 -18.33 15.43
C MET A 38 14.72 -16.90 14.97
N HIS A 39 15.84 -16.28 15.36
CA HIS A 39 16.15 -14.89 14.97
C HIS A 39 16.56 -14.76 13.51
N ASN A 40 17.34 -15.70 12.99
CA ASN A 40 17.86 -15.61 11.62
C ASN A 40 16.76 -15.63 10.55
N HIS A 41 15.69 -16.42 10.73
CA HIS A 41 14.63 -16.51 9.72
C HIS A 41 13.71 -15.28 9.73
N GLN A 42 13.51 -14.65 10.89
CA GLN A 42 12.76 -13.41 11.01
C GLN A 42 13.54 -12.21 10.48
N ASP A 43 14.86 -12.18 10.68
CA ASP A 43 15.74 -11.12 10.17
C ASP A 43 15.82 -11.15 8.63
N ASP A 44 15.98 -12.34 8.04
CA ASP A 44 15.98 -12.51 6.59
C ASP A 44 14.65 -12.13 5.94
N GLN A 45 13.53 -12.47 6.59
CA GLN A 45 12.21 -12.10 6.12
C GLN A 45 12.00 -10.58 6.22
N CYS A 46 12.36 -9.96 7.35
CA CYS A 46 12.31 -8.51 7.55
C CYS A 46 13.15 -7.77 6.51
N ALA A 47 14.38 -8.22 6.25
CA ALA A 47 15.25 -7.64 5.24
C ALA A 47 14.64 -7.71 3.83
N LYS A 48 14.00 -8.84 3.49
CA LYS A 48 13.29 -9.02 2.21
C LYS A 48 12.09 -8.09 2.08
N GLU A 49 11.31 -7.93 3.14
CA GLU A 49 10.16 -7.01 3.17
C GLU A 49 10.63 -5.56 3.01
N CYS A 50 11.68 -5.15 3.73
CA CYS A 50 12.29 -3.84 3.57
C CYS A 50 12.81 -3.60 2.14
N ASP A 51 13.54 -4.55 1.54
CA ASP A 51 14.02 -4.44 0.16
C ASP A 51 12.88 -4.31 -0.86
N MET A 52 11.80 -5.06 -0.67
CA MET A 52 10.60 -4.96 -1.50
C MET A 52 9.95 -3.57 -1.40
N LEU A 53 9.80 -3.06 -0.18
CA LEU A 53 9.24 -1.73 0.06
C LEU A 53 10.12 -0.63 -0.55
N LEU A 54 11.45 -0.71 -0.40
CA LEU A 54 12.38 0.25 -1.00
C LEU A 54 12.27 0.27 -2.52
N LYS A 55 12.14 -0.91 -3.16
CA LYS A 55 11.91 -1.02 -4.61
C LYS A 55 10.59 -0.41 -5.03
N GLU A 56 9.53 -0.57 -4.24
CA GLU A 56 8.24 0.05 -4.52
C GLU A 56 8.34 1.57 -4.39
N CYS A 57 8.93 2.08 -3.30
CA CYS A 57 9.15 3.50 -3.11
C CYS A 57 9.96 4.13 -4.26
N ALA A 58 11.00 3.45 -4.74
CA ALA A 58 11.78 3.90 -5.90
C ALA A 58 10.89 4.03 -7.15
N ARG A 59 10.04 3.03 -7.41
CA ARG A 59 9.10 3.04 -8.55
C ARG A 59 8.05 4.14 -8.43
N GLU A 60 7.54 4.38 -7.22
CA GLU A 60 6.61 5.47 -6.95
C GLU A 60 7.27 6.83 -7.21
N VAL A 61 8.51 7.03 -6.74
CA VAL A 61 9.28 8.26 -7.00
C VAL A 61 9.50 8.49 -8.49
N ASP A 62 9.84 7.45 -9.26
CA ASP A 62 9.97 7.55 -10.72
C ASP A 62 8.65 7.97 -11.38
N THR A 63 7.53 7.39 -10.93
CA THR A 63 6.18 7.72 -11.41
C THR A 63 5.83 9.19 -11.12
N ILE A 64 6.21 9.69 -9.94
CA ILE A 64 6.06 11.10 -9.56
C ILE A 64 6.88 12.00 -10.50
N GLN A 65 8.14 11.65 -10.78
CA GLN A 65 9.00 12.41 -11.69
C GLN A 65 8.43 12.45 -13.13
N GLN A 66 7.91 11.34 -13.63
CA GLN A 66 7.24 11.31 -14.94
C GLN A 66 6.01 12.23 -14.98
N ARG A 67 5.23 12.29 -13.89
CA ARG A 67 4.08 13.20 -13.78
C ARG A 67 4.51 14.67 -13.82
N ILE A 68 5.61 15.02 -13.16
CA ILE A 68 6.21 16.37 -13.22
C ILE A 68 6.53 16.74 -14.68
N GLN A 69 7.25 15.87 -15.39
CA GLN A 69 7.63 16.10 -16.78
C GLN A 69 6.41 16.26 -17.70
N ARG A 70 5.36 15.47 -17.49
CA ARG A 70 4.11 15.57 -18.25
C ARG A 70 3.44 16.93 -18.05
N ILE A 71 3.31 17.39 -16.80
CA ILE A 71 2.69 18.68 -16.50
C ILE A 71 3.54 19.83 -17.07
N GLN A 72 4.87 19.78 -16.95
CA GLN A 72 5.76 20.77 -17.55
C GLN A 72 5.62 20.85 -19.07
N THR A 73 5.57 19.69 -19.73
CA THR A 73 5.39 19.58 -21.19
C THR A 73 4.03 20.14 -21.60
N GLU A 74 2.97 19.83 -20.87
CA GLU A 74 1.63 20.32 -21.15
C GLU A 74 1.54 21.86 -21.02
N ILE A 75 2.13 22.43 -19.96
CA ILE A 75 2.19 23.89 -19.79
C ILE A 75 3.04 24.54 -20.91
N ARG A 76 4.19 23.96 -21.24
CA ARG A 76 5.13 24.53 -22.23
C ARG A 76 4.58 24.46 -23.65
N ASP A 77 4.06 23.31 -24.06
CA ASP A 77 3.73 23.03 -25.45
C ASP A 77 2.29 23.47 -25.80
N LYS A 78 1.36 23.43 -24.83
CA LYS A 78 -0.02 23.86 -25.04
C LYS A 78 -0.31 25.24 -24.47
N GLY A 79 0.19 25.53 -23.26
CA GLY A 79 0.10 26.85 -22.62
C GLY A 79 -1.28 27.53 -22.75
N ALA A 80 -1.24 28.83 -23.06
CA ALA A 80 -2.45 29.65 -23.23
C ALA A 80 -3.21 29.38 -24.55
N THR A 81 -2.68 28.54 -25.43
CA THR A 81 -3.35 28.14 -26.68
C THR A 81 -4.50 27.17 -26.41
N VAL A 82 -4.40 26.37 -25.34
CA VAL A 82 -5.42 25.37 -24.96
C VAL A 82 -6.07 25.71 -23.62
N TYR A 83 -5.30 26.24 -22.67
CA TYR A 83 -5.77 26.48 -21.31
C TYR A 83 -6.04 27.95 -21.06
N ASN A 84 -7.10 28.23 -20.31
CA ASN A 84 -7.34 29.56 -19.78
C ASN A 84 -6.43 29.85 -18.57
N ARG A 85 -6.49 31.08 -18.06
CA ARG A 85 -5.64 31.54 -16.95
C ARG A 85 -5.82 30.71 -15.68
N GLU A 86 -7.04 30.36 -15.33
CA GLU A 86 -7.36 29.61 -14.10
C GLU A 86 -6.84 28.18 -14.19
N GLU A 87 -7.03 27.54 -15.36
CA GLU A 87 -6.52 26.19 -15.63
C GLU A 87 -4.99 26.15 -15.59
N LEU A 88 -4.32 27.15 -16.17
CA LEU A 88 -2.87 27.29 -16.07
C LEU A 88 -2.41 27.48 -14.63
N GLN A 89 -3.13 28.25 -13.81
CA GLN A 89 -2.83 28.38 -12.38
C GLN A 89 -2.95 27.05 -11.65
N ILE A 90 -3.98 26.26 -11.95
CA ILE A 90 -4.16 24.92 -11.37
C ILE A 90 -3.02 23.98 -11.78
N LEU A 91 -2.61 23.98 -13.05
CA LEU A 91 -1.49 23.18 -13.54
C LEU A 91 -0.17 23.56 -12.86
N ASN A 92 0.10 24.87 -12.74
CA ASN A 92 1.29 25.36 -12.05
C ASN A 92 1.29 25.01 -10.55
N LYS A 93 0.13 25.09 -9.89
CA LYS A 93 -0.03 24.68 -8.49
C LYS A 93 0.27 23.19 -8.32
N LYS A 94 -0.33 22.33 -9.14
CA LYS A 94 -0.07 20.88 -9.13
C LYS A 94 1.41 20.56 -9.39
N LEU A 95 2.03 21.27 -10.34
CA LEU A 95 3.45 21.13 -10.62
C LEU A 95 4.29 21.48 -9.39
N LYS A 96 3.99 22.60 -8.72
CA LYS A 96 4.70 23.01 -7.50
C LYS A 96 4.55 21.98 -6.38
N GLU A 97 3.34 21.56 -6.06
CA GLU A 97 3.05 20.59 -5.00
C GLU A 97 3.74 19.24 -5.26
N THR A 98 3.71 18.76 -6.51
CA THR A 98 4.37 17.50 -6.88
C THR A 98 5.90 17.60 -6.79
N ASN A 99 6.47 18.75 -7.15
CA ASN A 99 7.91 19.00 -6.96
C ASN A 99 8.29 19.08 -5.48
N GLU A 100 7.44 19.67 -4.64
CA GLU A 100 7.69 19.72 -3.20
C GLU A 100 7.63 18.32 -2.58
N LEU A 101 6.67 17.49 -3.01
CA LEU A 101 6.57 16.09 -2.61
C LEU A 101 7.83 15.29 -2.97
N VAL A 102 8.30 15.35 -4.22
CA VAL A 102 9.50 14.58 -4.60
C VAL A 102 10.73 15.06 -3.82
N ARG A 103 10.84 16.36 -3.58
CA ARG A 103 11.91 16.91 -2.73
C ARG A 103 11.82 16.44 -1.28
N SER A 104 10.62 16.29 -0.72
CA SER A 104 10.48 15.76 0.65
C SER A 104 10.84 14.28 0.72
N LEU A 105 10.52 13.50 -0.31
CA LEU A 105 10.87 12.08 -0.37
C LEU A 105 12.37 11.84 -0.60
N GLN A 106 13.06 12.76 -1.29
CA GLN A 106 14.49 12.65 -1.59
C GLN A 106 15.41 13.19 -0.50
N LYS A 107 14.88 13.87 0.53
CA LYS A 107 15.70 14.32 1.66
C LYS A 107 16.13 13.11 2.48
N PRO A 108 17.43 12.84 2.63
CA PRO A 108 17.90 11.79 3.52
C PRO A 108 17.67 12.23 4.97
N GLY A 109 16.76 11.55 5.67
CA GLY A 109 16.54 11.66 7.12
C GLY A 109 16.00 13.01 7.62
N HIS A 110 15.01 12.97 8.50
CA HIS A 110 15.08 13.80 9.71
C HIS A 110 15.86 13.03 10.76
#